data_AF-A0A920KPJ2-F1
#
_entry.id   AF-A0A920KPJ2-F1
#
_cell.length_a   1.000
_cell.length_b   1.000
_cell.length_c   1.000
_cell.angle_alpha   90.00
_cell.angle_beta   90.00
_cell.angle_gamma   90.00
#
_symmetry.space_group_name_H-M   'P 1'
#
loop_
_entity.id
_entity.type
_entity.pdbx_description
1 polymer ?
#
loop_
_entity_poly.entity_id
_entity_poly.type
_entity_poly.pdbx_seq_one_letter_code
_entity_poly.pdbx_strand_id
1 'polypeptide(L)'
;MIGIEDQVWLQVADMDRIVPIADEDLDRTTADKTASVHFLRFEVTPEQINALKDGATLYAGIDHPSYPLDRYEVPSAIRDSLVADLVVTEH
;
A
#
# COMPACT_ATOMS: atom_id res chain seq x y z
N MET A 1 -1.89 18.13 4.47
CA MET A 1 -2.42 16.77 4.32
C MET A 1 -3.12 16.53 2.99
N ILE A 2 -3.30 17.56 2.14
CA ILE A 2 -3.76 17.34 0.76
C ILE A 2 -2.70 16.48 0.04
N GLY A 3 -3.09 15.37 -0.57
CA GLY A 3 -2.18 14.47 -1.28
C GLY A 3 -1.41 13.51 -0.38
N ILE A 4 -1.83 13.30 0.87
CA ILE A 4 -1.23 12.27 1.73
C ILE A 4 -1.55 10.87 1.22
N GLU A 5 -2.66 10.69 0.52
CA GLU A 5 -3.11 9.41 -0.03
C GLU A 5 -2.12 8.82 -1.06
N ASP A 6 -1.46 9.67 -1.83
CA ASP A 6 -0.47 9.31 -2.86
C ASP A 6 0.92 9.02 -2.27
N GLN A 7 1.15 9.44 -1.03
CA GLN A 7 2.45 9.36 -0.35
C GLN A 7 2.54 8.17 0.61
N VAL A 8 1.47 7.38 0.74
CA VAL A 8 1.50 6.11 1.46
C VAL A 8 2.19 5.08 0.58
N TRP A 9 3.01 4.21 1.15
CA TRP A 9 3.66 3.14 0.39
C TRP A 9 3.75 1.84 1.18
N LEU A 10 3.80 0.72 0.46
CA LEU A 10 4.11 -0.60 0.99
C LEU A 10 5.44 -1.09 0.41
N GLN A 11 6.17 -1.92 1.15
CA GLN A 11 7.41 -2.52 0.66
C GLN A 11 7.54 -3.96 1.16
N VAL A 12 7.78 -4.89 0.24
CA VAL A 12 8.02 -6.30 0.58
C VAL A 12 9.52 -6.54 0.71
N ALA A 13 9.99 -6.92 1.89
CA ALA A 13 11.41 -7.04 2.19
C ALA A 13 12.18 -5.81 1.66
N ASP A 14 13.19 -6.00 0.81
CA ASP A 14 13.96 -4.93 0.17
C ASP A 14 13.61 -4.72 -1.31
N MET A 15 12.42 -5.18 -1.73
CA MET A 15 11.92 -4.98 -3.10
C MET A 15 11.50 -3.53 -3.33
N ASP A 16 11.10 -3.23 -4.57
CA ASP A 16 10.60 -1.91 -4.95
C ASP A 16 9.35 -1.50 -4.14
N ARG A 17 9.16 -0.19 -3.94
CA ARG A 17 8.05 0.35 -3.16
C ARG A 17 6.76 0.31 -3.99
N ILE A 18 5.71 -0.22 -3.38
CA ILE A 18 4.36 -0.26 -3.96
C ILE A 18 3.66 1.03 -3.58
N VAL A 19 3.42 1.88 -4.58
CA VAL A 19 2.70 3.15 -4.44
C VAL A 19 1.23 2.91 -4.81
N PRO A 20 0.26 3.37 -4.00
CA PRO A 20 -1.14 3.12 -4.25
C PRO A 20 -1.68 3.98 -5.39
N ILE A 21 -2.71 3.46 -6.05
CA ILE A 21 -3.60 4.26 -6.87
C ILE A 21 -4.75 4.70 -5.97
N ALA A 22 -4.82 6.00 -5.68
CA ALA A 22 -5.85 6.57 -4.82
C ALA A 22 -7.09 7.03 -5.61
N ASP A 23 -8.27 6.86 -5.02
CA ASP A 23 -9.53 7.48 -5.43
C ASP A 23 -9.97 7.20 -6.89
N GLU A 24 -9.62 6.03 -7.43
CA GLU A 24 -10.00 5.58 -8.79
C GLU A 24 -11.53 5.47 -9.00
N ASP A 25 -12.28 5.20 -7.92
CA ASP A 25 -13.74 5.03 -7.94
C ASP A 25 -14.52 6.35 -7.76
N LEU A 26 -13.85 7.44 -7.36
CA LEU A 26 -14.50 8.74 -7.21
C LEU A 26 -14.45 9.52 -8.53
N ASP A 27 -15.61 9.71 -9.14
CA ASP A 27 -15.80 10.67 -10.23
C ASP A 27 -15.23 12.04 -9.78
N ARG A 28 -14.35 12.62 -10.61
CA ARG A 28 -13.45 13.75 -10.30
C ARG A 28 -14.14 15.09 -9.97
N THR A 29 -15.33 15.08 -9.40
CA THR A 29 -16.10 16.26 -8.99
C THR A 29 -15.79 16.74 -7.57
N THR A 30 -14.90 16.08 -6.82
CA THR A 30 -14.55 16.47 -5.43
C THR A 30 -13.05 16.70 -5.18
N ALA A 31 -12.27 17.09 -6.21
CA ALA A 31 -10.84 17.40 -6.09
C ALA A 31 -10.48 18.52 -5.09
N ASP A 32 -11.46 19.26 -4.57
CA ASP A 32 -11.27 20.38 -3.61
C ASP A 32 -11.76 20.05 -2.18
N LYS A 33 -12.40 18.90 -1.95
CA LYS A 33 -12.76 18.45 -0.60
C LYS A 33 -11.71 17.45 -0.15
N THR A 34 -10.86 17.84 0.79
CA THR A 34 -10.10 16.88 1.61
C THR A 34 -11.08 15.91 2.26
N ALA A 35 -11.29 14.76 1.62
CA ALA A 35 -12.05 13.69 2.21
C ALA A 35 -11.27 13.19 3.44
N SER A 36 -11.97 12.88 4.53
CA SER A 36 -11.31 12.28 5.70
C SER A 36 -11.07 10.77 5.52
N VAL A 37 -11.54 10.20 4.39
CA VAL A 37 -11.46 8.79 4.05
C VAL A 37 -11.04 8.71 2.57
N HIS A 38 -10.00 7.93 2.30
CA HIS A 38 -9.49 7.66 0.95
C HIS A 38 -9.48 6.15 0.72
N PHE A 39 -9.76 5.74 -0.52
CA PHE A 39 -9.62 4.35 -0.95
C PHE A 39 -8.32 4.20 -1.74
N LEU A 40 -7.48 3.26 -1.32
CA LEU A 40 -6.17 2.98 -1.92
C LEU A 40 -6.16 1.58 -2.52
N ARG A 41 -5.77 1.47 -3.79
CA ARG A 41 -5.50 0.19 -4.45
C ARG A 41 -4.00 0.01 -4.61
N PHE A 42 -3.45 -1.03 -4.00
CA PHE A 42 -2.03 -1.37 -4.14
C PHE A 42 -1.87 -2.48 -5.18
N GLU A 43 -1.11 -2.21 -6.23
CA GLU A 43 -0.80 -3.22 -7.26
C GLU A 43 0.48 -3.96 -6.88
N VAL A 44 0.32 -5.20 -6.42
CA VAL A 44 1.43 -6.04 -5.97
C VAL A 44 1.84 -6.98 -7.11
N THR A 45 3.14 -7.07 -7.40
CA THR A 45 3.63 -7.95 -8.46
C THR A 45 3.59 -9.42 -8.03
N PRO A 46 3.54 -10.38 -8.98
CA PRO A 46 3.59 -11.81 -8.66
C PRO A 46 4.82 -12.19 -7.82
N GLU A 47 5.97 -11.57 -8.09
CA GLU A 47 7.21 -11.78 -7.34
C GLU A 47 7.10 -11.33 -5.88
N GLN A 48 6.49 -10.16 -5.65
CA GLN A 48 6.20 -9.64 -4.31
C GLN A 48 5.18 -10.51 -3.56
N ILE A 49 4.12 -10.98 -4.24
CA ILE A 49 3.12 -11.89 -3.65
C ILE A 49 3.79 -13.21 -3.22
N ASN A 50 4.64 -13.78 -4.07
CA ASN A 50 5.36 -15.01 -3.75
C ASN A 50 6.31 -14.81 -2.55
N ALA A 51 7.05 -13.71 -2.51
CA ALA A 51 7.91 -13.39 -1.37
C ALA A 51 7.11 -13.21 -0.07
N LEU A 52 5.96 -12.55 -0.13
CA LEU A 52 5.07 -12.41 1.03
C LEU A 52 4.53 -13.76 1.51
N LYS A 53 4.16 -14.66 0.58
CA LYS A 53 3.73 -16.04 0.89
C LYS A 53 4.86 -16.91 1.47
N ASP A 54 6.11 -16.66 1.07
CA ASP A 54 7.30 -17.28 1.66
C ASP A 54 7.63 -16.75 3.07
N GLY A 55 6.91 -15.71 3.51
CA GLY A 55 7.08 -15.13 4.85
C GLY A 55 8.02 -13.94 4.89
N ALA A 56 8.27 -13.28 3.76
CA ALA A 56 8.98 -11.99 3.73
C ALA A 56 8.29 -10.95 4.63
N THR A 57 9.08 -10.05 5.20
CA THR A 57 8.55 -8.95 6.01
C THR A 57 7.84 -7.94 5.12
N LEU A 58 6.64 -7.50 5.53
CA LEU A 58 5.93 -6.40 4.91
C LEU A 58 6.20 -5.12 5.69
N TYR A 59 6.52 -4.05 4.99
CA TYR A 59 6.70 -2.73 5.55
C TYR A 59 5.68 -1.75 4.97
N ALA A 60 5.33 -0.75 5.75
CA ALA A 60 4.50 0.38 5.34
C ALA A 60 5.18 1.69 5.74
N GLY A 61 4.90 2.77 5.02
CA GLY A 61 5.38 4.10 5.39
C GLY A 61 4.63 5.20 4.66
N ILE A 62 4.98 6.44 5.01
CA ILE A 62 4.35 7.66 4.50
C ILE A 62 5.45 8.69 4.24
N ASP A 63 5.61 9.13 2.99
CA ASP A 63 6.64 10.11 2.60
C ASP A 63 6.14 11.57 2.71
N HIS A 64 4.90 11.79 3.14
CA HIS A 64 4.30 13.11 3.19
C HIS A 64 5.00 14.02 4.22
N PRO A 65 5.46 15.24 3.85
CA PRO A 65 6.30 16.09 4.71
C PRO A 65 5.62 16.54 6.01
N SER A 66 4.29 16.61 6.04
CA SER A 66 3.54 16.91 7.27
C SER A 66 3.34 15.70 8.19
N TYR A 67 3.62 14.48 7.72
CA TYR A 67 3.47 13.25 8.50
C TYR A 67 4.41 12.15 7.97
N PRO A 68 5.74 12.31 8.14
CA PRO A 68 6.68 11.30 7.70
C PRO A 68 6.57 10.08 8.61
N LEU A 69 6.29 8.93 8.02
CA LEU A 69 6.40 7.63 8.66
C LEU A 69 7.47 6.85 7.90
N ASP A 70 8.58 6.58 8.58
CA ASP A 70 9.64 5.73 8.05
C ASP A 70 9.16 4.26 7.94
N ARG A 71 10.06 3.36 7.59
CA ARG A 71 9.80 1.94 7.39
C ARG A 71 9.23 1.28 8.65
N TYR A 72 7.90 1.19 8.71
CA TYR A 72 7.17 0.52 9.77
C TYR A 72 6.98 -0.95 9.42
N GLU A 73 7.48 -1.84 10.27
CA GLU A 73 7.29 -3.28 10.13
C GLU A 73 5.84 -3.66 10.44
N VAL A 74 5.14 -4.19 9.43
CA VAL A 74 3.77 -4.67 9.61
C VAL A 74 3.82 -5.99 10.38
N PRO A 75 3.08 -6.12 11.50
CA PRO A 75 3.07 -7.35 12.29
C PRO A 75 2.71 -8.57 11.46
N SER A 76 3.40 -9.69 11.72
CA SER A 76 3.26 -10.92 10.93
C SER A 76 1.83 -11.44 10.82
N ALA A 77 1.00 -11.29 11.87
CA ALA A 77 -0.41 -11.67 11.84
C ALA A 77 -1.25 -10.83 10.87
N ILE A 78 -0.96 -9.52 10.75
CA ILE A 78 -1.63 -8.63 9.81
C ILE A 78 -1.16 -8.92 8.39
N ARG A 79 0.15 -9.09 8.20
CA ARG A 79 0.71 -9.53 6.92
C ARG A 79 0.07 -10.83 6.45
N ASP A 80 0.01 -11.85 7.31
CA ASP A 80 -0.57 -13.16 6.96
C ASP A 80 -2.03 -13.04 6.53
N SER A 81 -2.81 -12.24 7.26
CA SER A 81 -4.19 -11.93 6.91
C SER A 81 -4.33 -11.22 5.54
N LEU A 82 -3.40 -10.30 5.21
CA LEU A 82 -3.39 -9.61 3.91
C LEU A 82 -2.97 -10.56 2.78
N VAL A 83 -1.98 -11.41 3.03
CA VAL A 83 -1.47 -12.38 2.05
C VAL A 83 -2.52 -13.44 1.69
N ALA A 84 -3.42 -13.76 2.62
CA ALA A 84 -4.55 -14.65 2.37
C ALA A 84 -5.54 -14.10 1.32
N ASP A 85 -5.63 -12.77 1.16
CA ASP A 85 -6.47 -12.13 0.14
C ASP A 85 -5.83 -12.17 -1.26
N LEU A 86 -4.50 -12.32 -1.32
CA LEU A 86 -3.73 -12.29 -2.57
C LEU A 86 -3.75 -13.65 -3.28
N VAL A 87 -4.27 -13.66 -4.50
CA VAL A 87 -4.17 -14.78 -5.45
C VAL A 87 -2.94 -14.60 -6.33
N VAL A 88 -2.13 -15.66 -6.50
CA VAL A 88 -1.07 -15.66 -7.51
C VAL A 88 -1.75 -15.91 -8.85
N THR A 89 -1.88 -14.88 -9.66
CA THR A 89 -2.28 -15.03 -11.06
C THR A 89 -1.01 -15.32 -11.86
N GLU A 90 -0.78 -16.60 -12.20
CA GLU A 90 0.21 -16.98 -13.21
C GLU A 90 -0.27 -16.43 -14.57
N HIS A 91 0.53 -15.57 -15.21
CA HIS A 91 0.35 -15.17 -16.61
C HIS A 91 1.15 -16.10 -17.53
#